data_AF-A0A9P9L8F7-F1
#
_entry.id   AF-A0A9P9L8F7-F1
#
_cell.length_a   1.000
_cell.length_b   1.000
_cell.length_c   1.000
_cell.angle_alpha   90.00
_cell.angle_beta   90.00
_cell.angle_gamma   90.00
#
_symmetry.space_group_name_H-M   'P 1'
#
loop_
_entity.id
_entity.type
_entity.pdbx_description
1 polymer ?
#
loop_
_entity_poly.entity_id
_entity_poly.type
_entity_poly.pdbx_seq_one_letter_code
_entity_poly.pdbx_strand_id
1 'polypeptide(L)'
;MKLVIPGLLLAPLVVVNAYYTMSVFSPSIEEIHARVINARDKAFIIGASAPGTFCGLDNTTECPAGTSTQVDERMTALAAAVPGGQFIFVAPDGTISYPSAHSALRPPGSKVGGFQASQIISDCKMPITVLVWLPEDGNRGMWACPTSLNNPMADEAILKATTGEFKGKGCLKVDGVQIQMAGDNYAAWAYT
;
A
#
# COMPACT_ATOMS: atom_id res chain seq x y z
N MET A 1 24.58 53.47 18.02
CA MET A 1 24.28 52.29 18.87
C MET A 1 23.79 51.17 17.96
N LYS A 2 24.37 49.97 18.08
CA LYS A 2 24.30 48.88 17.09
C LYS A 2 22.90 48.26 17.01
N LEU A 3 22.42 48.06 15.78
CA LEU A 3 21.20 47.32 15.46
C LEU A 3 21.49 45.82 15.59
N VAL A 4 20.78 45.12 16.48
CA VAL A 4 20.90 43.67 16.66
C VAL A 4 19.73 43.02 15.92
N ILE A 5 20.04 42.26 14.86
CA ILE A 5 19.06 41.49 14.10
C ILE A 5 18.94 40.11 14.78
N PRO A 6 17.75 39.64 15.19
CA PRO A 6 17.59 38.32 15.78
C PRO A 6 17.82 37.26 14.70
N GLY A 7 18.78 36.36 14.92
CA GLY A 7 19.02 35.22 14.05
C GLY A 7 17.84 34.25 14.10
N LEU A 8 17.21 34.05 12.94
CA LEU A 8 16.18 33.03 12.77
C LEU A 8 16.85 31.64 12.84
N LEU A 9 16.64 30.91 13.94
CA LEU A 9 17.05 29.51 14.04
C LEU A 9 16.25 28.67 13.03
N LEU A 10 16.90 28.21 11.96
CA LEU A 10 16.40 27.13 11.11
C LEU A 10 16.70 25.80 11.82
N ALA A 11 15.68 25.18 12.40
CA ALA A 11 15.77 23.81 12.87
C ALA A 11 15.78 22.85 11.65
N PRO A 12 16.68 21.85 11.61
CA PRO A 12 16.65 20.86 10.55
C PRO A 12 15.38 20.02 10.67
N LEU A 13 14.62 19.87 9.57
CA LEU A 13 13.57 18.86 9.49
C LEU A 13 14.23 17.48 9.50
N VAL A 14 14.02 16.72 10.57
CA VAL A 14 14.35 15.30 10.61
C VAL A 14 13.28 14.59 9.79
N VAL A 15 13.66 14.05 8.63
CA VAL A 15 12.79 13.16 7.85
C VAL A 15 12.81 11.80 8.55
N VAL A 16 11.74 11.48 9.27
CA VAL A 16 11.54 10.13 9.83
C VAL A 16 10.99 9.26 8.71
N ASN A 17 11.65 8.14 8.41
CA ASN A 17 11.05 7.12 7.55
C ASN A 17 9.86 6.53 8.30
N ALA A 18 8.66 6.88 7.87
CA ALA A 18 7.43 6.35 8.43
C ALA A 18 6.87 5.25 7.52
N TYR A 19 6.32 4.23 8.15
CA TYR A 19 5.49 3.22 7.53
C TYR A 19 4.02 3.48 7.85
N TYR A 20 3.16 2.98 6.98
CA TYR A 20 1.74 3.27 7.00
C TYR A 20 0.92 2.00 6.84
N THR A 21 -0.14 1.86 7.63
CA THR A 21 -1.21 0.91 7.35
C THR A 21 -2.09 1.43 6.22
N MET A 22 -2.84 0.53 5.58
CA MET A 22 -3.69 0.85 4.43
C MET A 22 -5.14 0.44 4.68
N SER A 23 -6.07 1.24 4.20
CA SER A 23 -7.47 0.89 4.05
C SER A 23 -7.97 1.34 2.67
N VAL A 24 -9.01 0.68 2.15
CA VAL A 24 -9.59 1.08 0.88
C VAL A 24 -10.49 2.31 1.06
N PHE A 25 -10.35 3.29 0.18
CA PHE A 25 -11.23 4.44 0.13
C PHE A 25 -12.21 4.29 -1.05
N SER A 26 -13.47 4.03 -0.73
CA SER A 26 -14.55 3.90 -1.74
C SER A 26 -15.94 4.20 -1.14
N PRO A 27 -16.23 5.45 -0.72
CA PRO A 27 -17.46 5.78 0.01
C PRO A 27 -18.77 5.48 -0.73
N SER A 28 -18.74 5.27 -2.05
CA SER A 28 -19.91 4.84 -2.84
C SER A 28 -20.19 3.34 -2.77
N ILE A 29 -19.35 2.56 -2.09
CA ILE A 29 -19.47 1.11 -1.92
C ILE A 29 -19.28 0.79 -0.45
N GLU A 30 -20.37 0.90 0.31
CA GLU A 30 -20.37 0.84 1.77
C GLU A 30 -19.76 -0.46 2.31
N GLU A 31 -20.00 -1.58 1.62
CA GLU A 31 -19.58 -2.91 2.04
C GLU A 31 -18.06 -3.12 2.02
N ILE A 32 -17.32 -2.30 1.27
CA ILE A 32 -15.85 -2.38 1.23
C ILE A 32 -15.18 -1.11 1.75
N HIS A 33 -15.88 0.03 1.82
CA HIS A 33 -15.29 1.29 2.28
C HIS A 33 -14.60 1.15 3.64
N ALA A 34 -13.42 1.77 3.76
CA ALA A 34 -12.60 1.79 4.97
C ALA A 34 -12.13 0.41 5.49
N ARG A 35 -12.35 -0.68 4.75
CA ARG A 35 -11.81 -1.99 5.12
C ARG A 35 -10.28 -1.98 4.98
N VAL A 36 -9.61 -2.59 5.96
CA VAL A 36 -8.15 -2.72 6.00
C VAL A 36 -7.61 -3.49 4.80
N ILE A 37 -6.38 -3.22 4.41
CA ILE A 37 -5.70 -3.93 3.33
C ILE A 37 -4.47 -4.61 3.90
N ASN A 38 -4.38 -5.93 3.73
CA ASN A 38 -3.25 -6.72 4.17
C ASN A 38 -2.63 -7.52 3.01
N ALA A 39 -1.30 -7.59 2.99
CA ALA A 39 -0.51 -8.42 2.10
C ALA A 39 -0.63 -9.89 2.52
N ARG A 40 -1.17 -10.73 1.63
CA ARG A 40 -1.28 -12.18 1.82
C ARG A 40 -1.31 -12.86 0.46
N ASP A 41 -0.67 -14.02 0.35
CA ASP A 41 -0.64 -14.83 -0.87
C ASP A 41 -0.14 -14.05 -2.09
N LYS A 42 0.94 -13.26 -1.91
CA LYS A 42 1.52 -12.38 -2.95
C LYS A 42 0.56 -11.33 -3.52
N ALA A 43 -0.51 -10.98 -2.81
CA ALA A 43 -1.45 -9.94 -3.20
C ALA A 43 -1.81 -9.00 -2.03
N PHE A 44 -2.40 -7.85 -2.34
CA PHE A 44 -2.99 -6.96 -1.35
C PHE A 44 -4.49 -7.25 -1.25
N ILE A 45 -4.93 -7.74 -0.09
CA ILE A 45 -6.29 -8.21 0.16
C ILE A 45 -7.04 -7.21 1.03
N ILE A 46 -8.11 -6.64 0.48
CA ILE A 46 -9.09 -5.82 1.19
C ILE A 46 -9.89 -6.74 2.10
N GLY A 47 -10.02 -6.37 3.37
CA GLY A 47 -10.78 -7.12 4.37
C GLY A 47 -10.01 -8.22 5.09
N ALA A 48 -8.79 -8.56 4.65
CA ALA A 48 -7.98 -9.56 5.33
C ALA A 48 -7.61 -9.08 6.74
N SER A 49 -7.88 -9.93 7.74
CA SER A 49 -7.68 -9.60 9.16
C SER A 49 -6.21 -9.47 9.56
N ALA A 50 -5.31 -10.19 8.89
CA ALA A 50 -3.87 -10.19 9.14
C ALA A 50 -3.08 -10.46 7.85
N PRO A 51 -1.81 -10.01 7.77
CA PRO A 51 -0.93 -10.37 6.67
C PRO A 51 -0.45 -11.83 6.74
N GLY A 52 -0.06 -12.37 5.57
CA GLY A 52 0.83 -13.53 5.51
C GLY A 52 2.26 -13.07 5.82
N THR A 53 2.90 -13.66 6.82
CA THR A 53 4.29 -13.33 7.19
C THR A 53 5.11 -14.57 7.48
N PHE A 54 6.42 -14.43 7.31
CA PHE A 54 7.40 -15.46 7.63
C PHE A 54 8.59 -14.82 8.35
N CYS A 55 9.16 -15.55 9.30
CA CYS A 55 10.35 -15.19 10.06
C CYS A 55 11.50 -16.12 9.65
N GLY A 56 12.51 -15.58 8.98
CA GLY A 56 13.68 -16.31 8.50
C GLY A 56 14.91 -16.23 9.41
N LEU A 57 14.75 -15.76 10.65
CA LEU A 57 15.82 -15.70 11.65
C LEU A 57 15.82 -16.96 12.52
N ASP A 58 17.01 -17.40 12.95
CA ASP A 58 17.16 -18.52 13.89
C ASP A 58 16.51 -18.21 15.25
N ASN A 59 16.64 -16.96 15.70
CA ASN A 59 15.95 -16.46 16.89
C ASN A 59 14.65 -15.76 16.52
N THR A 60 13.53 -16.47 16.63
CA THR A 60 12.20 -15.94 16.25
C THR A 60 11.73 -14.77 17.11
N THR A 61 12.33 -14.55 18.28
CA THR A 61 12.01 -13.39 19.14
C THR A 61 12.55 -12.07 18.61
N GLU A 62 13.50 -12.12 17.67
CA GLU A 62 14.04 -10.94 16.98
C GLU A 62 13.19 -10.51 15.77
N CYS A 63 12.20 -11.32 15.38
CA CYS A 63 11.35 -10.99 14.26
C CYS A 63 10.35 -9.88 14.63
N PRO A 64 10.10 -8.93 13.72
CA PRO A 64 9.10 -7.90 13.95
C PRO A 64 7.72 -8.50 14.29
N ALA A 65 7.11 -7.97 15.34
CA ALA A 65 5.84 -8.46 15.88
C ALA A 65 4.61 -7.72 15.30
N GLY A 66 4.73 -7.15 14.10
CA GLY A 66 3.65 -6.39 13.48
C GLY A 66 2.47 -7.28 13.11
N THR A 67 1.25 -6.78 13.34
CA THR A 67 -0.01 -7.51 13.10
C THR A 67 -0.74 -7.02 11.84
N SER A 68 -0.17 -6.04 11.14
CA SER A 68 -0.73 -5.43 9.94
C SER A 68 0.33 -5.21 8.88
N THR A 69 -0.10 -5.14 7.64
CA THR A 69 0.76 -4.75 6.53
C THR A 69 1.06 -3.27 6.63
N GLN A 70 2.34 -2.94 6.54
CA GLN A 70 2.77 -1.56 6.47
C GLN A 70 3.61 -1.33 5.23
N VAL A 71 3.45 -0.16 4.64
CA VAL A 71 4.11 0.28 3.40
C VAL A 71 4.74 1.64 3.59
N ASP A 72 5.65 2.03 2.71
CA ASP A 72 6.09 3.42 2.63
C ASP A 72 4.95 4.36 2.16
N GLU A 73 5.21 5.67 2.22
CA GLU A 73 4.25 6.73 1.84
C GLU A 73 3.69 6.62 0.41
N ARG A 74 4.33 5.86 -0.47
CA ARG A 74 4.01 5.78 -1.90
C ARG A 74 3.70 4.35 -2.34
N MET A 75 3.45 3.42 -1.42
CA MET A 75 3.26 2.00 -1.73
C MET A 75 4.33 1.46 -2.70
N THR A 76 5.59 1.84 -2.52
CA THR A 76 6.70 1.33 -3.34
C THR A 76 7.46 0.18 -2.67
N ALA A 77 7.41 0.10 -1.33
CA ALA A 77 8.01 -0.97 -0.56
C ALA A 77 7.14 -1.36 0.65
N LEU A 78 7.25 -2.63 1.03
CA LEU A 78 6.73 -3.16 2.29
C LEU A 78 7.70 -2.89 3.44
N ALA A 79 7.16 -2.71 4.65
CA ALA A 79 7.91 -2.61 5.90
C ALA A 79 8.48 -3.98 6.33
N ALA A 80 9.38 -4.54 5.50
CA ALA A 80 9.98 -5.84 5.67
C ALA A 80 11.46 -5.74 6.06
N ALA A 81 11.87 -6.46 7.09
CA ALA A 81 13.26 -6.48 7.59
C ALA A 81 14.20 -7.41 6.79
N VAL A 82 13.66 -8.29 5.93
CA VAL A 82 14.44 -9.22 5.11
C VAL A 82 15.50 -8.47 4.28
N PRO A 83 16.75 -8.96 4.21
CA PRO A 83 17.77 -8.37 3.36
C PRO A 83 17.33 -8.22 1.90
N GLY A 84 17.42 -6.98 1.39
CA GLY A 84 16.92 -6.59 0.06
C GLY A 84 15.49 -6.03 0.07
N GLY A 85 14.78 -6.15 1.19
CA GLY A 85 13.40 -5.71 1.36
C GLY A 85 12.44 -6.45 0.42
N GLN A 86 11.22 -5.91 0.32
CA GLN A 86 10.24 -6.36 -0.66
C GLN A 86 9.60 -5.12 -1.30
N PHE A 87 9.94 -4.86 -2.56
CA PHE A 87 9.31 -3.79 -3.33
C PHE A 87 7.93 -4.23 -3.81
N ILE A 88 7.06 -3.25 -4.05
CA ILE A 88 5.71 -3.45 -4.55
C ILE A 88 5.70 -3.22 -6.06
N PHE A 89 4.98 -4.05 -6.79
CA PHE A 89 4.78 -3.92 -8.23
C PHE A 89 3.34 -4.23 -8.61
N VAL A 90 2.93 -3.76 -9.79
CA VAL A 90 1.67 -4.14 -10.44
C VAL A 90 1.99 -5.13 -11.56
N ALA A 91 1.46 -6.34 -11.47
CA ALA A 91 1.58 -7.38 -12.50
C ALA A 91 0.75 -7.03 -13.76
N PRO A 92 1.07 -7.61 -14.94
CA PRO A 92 0.31 -7.34 -16.17
C PRO A 92 -1.21 -7.54 -16.01
N ASP A 93 -1.62 -8.54 -15.24
CA ASP A 93 -3.03 -8.83 -14.94
C ASP A 93 -3.70 -7.83 -13.96
N GLY A 94 -2.97 -6.80 -13.53
CA GLY A 94 -3.40 -5.76 -12.60
C GLY A 94 -3.19 -6.07 -11.13
N THR A 95 -2.71 -7.26 -10.77
CA THR A 95 -2.50 -7.61 -9.35
C THR A 95 -1.41 -6.73 -8.75
N ILE A 96 -1.71 -6.03 -7.65
CA ILE A 96 -0.69 -5.35 -6.85
C ILE A 96 -0.03 -6.44 -6.00
N SER A 97 1.27 -6.60 -6.15
CA SER A 97 2.02 -7.77 -5.69
C SER A 97 3.42 -7.38 -5.22
N TYR A 98 4.15 -8.35 -4.71
CA TYR A 98 5.49 -8.21 -4.14
C TYR A 98 6.25 -9.53 -4.29
N PRO A 99 7.59 -9.52 -4.41
CA PRO A 99 8.36 -10.73 -4.60
C PRO A 99 8.44 -11.55 -3.31
N SER A 100 8.88 -12.81 -3.42
CA SER A 100 9.31 -13.60 -2.26
C SER A 100 10.53 -12.96 -1.58
N ALA A 101 10.77 -13.34 -0.33
CA ALA A 101 12.00 -13.00 0.39
C ALA A 101 13.25 -13.26 -0.45
N HIS A 102 14.23 -12.35 -0.39
CA HIS A 102 15.50 -12.42 -1.14
C HIS A 102 15.36 -12.51 -2.66
N SER A 103 14.21 -12.12 -3.21
CA SER A 103 13.96 -12.17 -4.65
C SER A 103 13.58 -10.80 -5.20
N ALA A 104 13.92 -10.58 -6.46
CA ALA A 104 13.42 -9.47 -7.26
C ALA A 104 12.57 -9.94 -8.45
N LEU A 105 12.25 -11.24 -8.49
CA LEU A 105 11.47 -11.82 -9.58
C LEU A 105 10.06 -11.25 -9.58
N ARG A 106 9.63 -10.83 -10.77
CA ARG A 106 8.28 -10.36 -11.08
C ARG A 106 7.96 -10.76 -12.51
N PRO A 107 6.67 -10.93 -12.85
CA PRO A 107 6.27 -11.20 -14.22
C PRO A 107 6.84 -10.14 -15.21
N PRO A 108 7.24 -10.53 -16.43
CA PRO A 108 7.57 -9.58 -17.48
C PRO A 108 6.40 -8.61 -17.72
N GLY A 109 6.70 -7.33 -17.91
CA GLY A 109 5.68 -6.29 -18.08
C GLY A 109 5.15 -5.67 -16.77
N SER A 110 5.55 -6.19 -15.61
CA SER A 110 5.22 -5.57 -14.32
C SER A 110 5.74 -4.14 -14.20
N LYS A 111 4.96 -3.28 -13.52
CA LYS A 111 5.29 -1.88 -13.24
C LYS A 111 5.67 -1.72 -11.76
N VAL A 112 6.73 -0.98 -11.46
CA VAL A 112 7.15 -0.64 -10.10
C VAL A 112 6.88 0.86 -9.88
N GLY A 113 6.30 1.22 -8.73
CA GLY A 113 5.81 2.57 -8.49
C GLY A 113 4.56 2.91 -9.30
N GLY A 114 4.12 4.17 -9.24
CA GLY A 114 2.90 4.66 -9.93
C GLY A 114 1.77 5.07 -8.98
N PHE A 115 1.86 4.74 -7.69
CA PHE A 115 0.96 5.30 -6.69
C PHE A 115 1.39 6.73 -6.35
N GLN A 116 0.40 7.63 -6.33
CA GLN A 116 0.61 9.04 -6.02
C GLN A 116 -0.49 9.53 -5.08
N ALA A 117 -0.14 10.45 -4.19
CA ALA A 117 -1.11 11.11 -3.35
C ALA A 117 -2.04 12.00 -4.19
N SER A 118 -3.33 11.88 -3.98
CA SER A 118 -4.38 12.71 -4.57
C SER A 118 -5.35 13.15 -3.51
N GLN A 119 -5.80 14.41 -3.60
CA GLN A 119 -6.86 14.92 -2.74
C GLN A 119 -8.21 14.64 -3.37
N ILE A 120 -9.10 14.03 -2.59
CA ILE A 120 -10.52 13.93 -2.92
C ILE A 120 -11.23 15.03 -2.16
N ILE A 121 -11.82 15.96 -2.92
CA ILE A 121 -12.59 17.10 -2.41
C ILE A 121 -14.06 16.77 -2.63
N SER A 122 -14.85 16.86 -1.57
CA SER A 122 -16.31 16.78 -1.65
C SER A 122 -16.91 18.00 -0.96
N ASP A 123 -18.03 18.48 -1.49
CA ASP A 123 -18.75 19.60 -0.89
C ASP A 123 -19.04 19.31 0.59
N CYS A 124 -18.69 20.26 1.46
CA CYS A 124 -18.90 20.22 2.91
C CYS A 124 -18.10 19.17 3.70
N LYS A 125 -17.03 18.57 3.15
CA LYS A 125 -16.09 17.74 3.93
C LYS A 125 -14.64 18.22 3.76
N MET A 126 -13.83 17.95 4.78
CA MET A 126 -12.39 18.16 4.70
C MET A 126 -11.80 17.32 3.56
N PRO A 127 -10.86 17.86 2.76
CA PRO A 127 -10.17 17.09 1.74
C PRO A 127 -9.51 15.85 2.35
N ILE A 128 -9.73 14.70 1.73
CA ILE A 128 -9.10 13.44 2.14
C ILE A 128 -7.97 13.15 1.18
N THR A 129 -6.79 12.80 1.70
CA THR A 129 -5.67 12.35 0.87
C THR A 129 -5.70 10.84 0.75
N VAL A 130 -5.67 10.35 -0.48
CA VAL A 130 -5.59 8.93 -0.82
C VAL A 130 -4.46 8.70 -1.81
N LEU A 131 -3.90 7.49 -1.81
CA LEU A 131 -3.04 7.01 -2.88
C LEU A 131 -3.90 6.48 -4.03
N VAL A 132 -3.56 6.94 -5.24
CA VAL A 132 -4.21 6.54 -6.49
C VAL A 132 -3.18 5.98 -7.47
N TRP A 133 -3.61 5.03 -8.29
CA TRP A 133 -2.80 4.49 -9.37
C TRP A 133 -2.74 5.44 -10.57
N LEU A 134 -1.60 6.09 -10.75
CA LEU A 134 -1.28 7.06 -11.80
C LEU A 134 0.07 6.70 -12.46
N PRO A 135 0.15 5.62 -13.25
CA PRO A 135 1.36 5.25 -13.95
C PRO A 135 1.66 6.23 -15.09
N GLU A 136 2.94 6.28 -15.51
CA GLU A 136 3.41 7.16 -16.59
C GLU A 136 2.73 6.89 -17.93
N ASP A 137 2.30 5.65 -18.18
CA ASP A 137 1.62 5.23 -19.41
C ASP A 137 0.13 5.65 -19.47
N GLY A 138 -0.38 6.30 -18.43
CA GLY A 138 -1.74 6.84 -18.37
C GLY A 138 -2.83 5.82 -18.08
N ASN A 139 -2.50 4.54 -17.86
CA ASN A 139 -3.49 3.50 -17.50
C ASN A 139 -3.91 3.61 -16.03
N ARG A 140 -4.86 4.49 -15.74
CA ARG A 140 -5.28 4.83 -14.37
C ARG A 140 -6.43 3.96 -13.86
N GLY A 141 -6.55 3.88 -12.54
CA GLY A 141 -7.70 3.27 -11.86
C GLY A 141 -7.33 2.08 -10.97
N MET A 142 -8.18 1.85 -9.98
CA MET A 142 -8.02 0.82 -8.98
C MET A 142 -9.34 0.07 -8.81
N TRP A 143 -9.23 -1.20 -8.41
CA TRP A 143 -10.33 -2.15 -8.46
C TRP A 143 -10.29 -3.10 -7.27
N ALA A 144 -11.45 -3.37 -6.68
CA ALA A 144 -11.66 -4.48 -5.77
C ALA A 144 -12.24 -5.65 -6.56
N CYS A 145 -11.49 -6.75 -6.64
CA CYS A 145 -11.85 -7.92 -7.43
C CYS A 145 -12.15 -9.14 -6.53
N PRO A 146 -13.00 -10.09 -6.98
CA PRO A 146 -13.25 -11.32 -6.21
C PRO A 146 -11.95 -12.09 -5.96
N THR A 147 -11.76 -12.61 -4.73
CA THR A 147 -10.66 -13.53 -4.40
C THR A 147 -10.87 -14.92 -4.98
N SER A 148 -12.13 -15.34 -5.14
CA SER A 148 -12.55 -16.55 -5.86
C SER A 148 -13.98 -16.40 -6.35
N LEU A 149 -14.46 -17.32 -7.18
CA LEU A 149 -15.80 -17.27 -7.79
C LEU A 149 -16.95 -17.23 -6.76
N ASN A 150 -16.75 -17.81 -5.57
CA ASN A 150 -17.80 -17.98 -4.56
C ASN A 150 -17.59 -17.08 -3.33
N ASN A 151 -16.53 -16.27 -3.28
CA ASN A 151 -16.26 -15.42 -2.14
C ASN A 151 -16.82 -14.01 -2.40
N PRO A 152 -17.79 -13.52 -1.59
CA PRO A 152 -18.28 -12.16 -1.72
C PRO A 152 -17.14 -11.15 -1.57
N MET A 153 -17.09 -10.15 -2.45
CA MET A 153 -16.11 -9.05 -2.33
C MET A 153 -16.26 -8.25 -1.02
N ALA A 154 -17.45 -8.30 -0.41
CA ALA A 154 -17.72 -7.73 0.91
C ALA A 154 -16.97 -8.47 2.04
N ASP A 155 -16.60 -9.74 1.84
CA ASP A 155 -15.83 -10.53 2.81
C ASP A 155 -14.34 -10.33 2.60
N GLU A 156 -13.84 -10.59 1.39
CA GLU A 156 -12.47 -10.26 0.99
C GLU A 156 -12.38 -10.00 -0.51
N ALA A 157 -11.57 -9.02 -0.90
CA ALA A 157 -11.33 -8.68 -2.30
C ALA A 157 -9.84 -8.45 -2.57
N ILE A 158 -9.38 -8.81 -3.77
CA ILE A 158 -8.02 -8.49 -4.23
C ILE A 158 -8.02 -7.04 -4.72
N LEU A 159 -7.11 -6.22 -4.19
CA LEU A 159 -6.86 -4.89 -4.73
C LEU A 159 -6.02 -5.02 -6.01
N LYS A 160 -6.56 -4.51 -7.12
CA LYS A 160 -5.90 -4.48 -8.43
C LYS A 160 -5.81 -3.04 -8.96
N ALA A 161 -4.88 -2.82 -9.86
CA ALA A 161 -4.66 -1.56 -10.57
C ALA A 161 -4.79 -1.76 -12.08
N THR A 162 -5.26 -0.74 -12.79
CA THR A 162 -5.39 -0.78 -14.26
C THR A 162 -4.02 -0.95 -14.93
N THR A 163 -3.94 -1.78 -15.95
CA THR A 163 -2.74 -1.96 -16.79
C THR A 163 -3.11 -1.93 -18.26
N GLY A 164 -2.17 -2.25 -19.17
CA GLY A 164 -2.50 -2.51 -20.57
C GLY A 164 -3.44 -3.71 -20.75
N GLU A 165 -3.28 -4.76 -19.94
CA GLU A 165 -4.01 -6.03 -20.08
C GLU A 165 -5.25 -6.13 -19.16
N PHE A 166 -5.30 -5.34 -18.10
CA PHE A 166 -6.40 -5.37 -17.12
C PHE A 166 -7.10 -4.02 -17.00
N LYS A 167 -8.42 -4.03 -17.20
CA LYS A 167 -9.31 -2.86 -17.19
C LYS A 167 -10.51 -3.00 -16.23
N GLY A 168 -10.40 -3.82 -15.19
CA GLY A 168 -11.44 -3.91 -14.14
C GLY A 168 -12.65 -4.79 -14.42
N LYS A 169 -12.64 -5.61 -15.47
CA LYS A 169 -13.80 -6.48 -15.82
C LYS A 169 -14.13 -7.42 -14.66
N GLY A 170 -15.38 -7.37 -14.17
CA GLY A 170 -15.87 -8.21 -13.06
C GLY A 170 -15.45 -7.72 -11.68
N CYS A 171 -14.89 -6.51 -11.57
CA CYS A 171 -14.45 -5.90 -10.33
C CYS A 171 -15.24 -4.62 -10.04
N LEU A 172 -15.22 -4.20 -8.79
CA LEU A 172 -15.76 -2.91 -8.36
C LEU A 172 -14.67 -1.85 -8.47
N LYS A 173 -14.97 -0.68 -9.04
CA LYS A 173 -14.02 0.43 -9.07
C LYS A 173 -13.91 1.05 -7.67
N VAL A 174 -12.70 1.30 -7.20
CA VAL A 174 -12.44 1.99 -5.92
C VAL A 174 -11.73 3.32 -6.18
N ASP A 175 -11.92 4.27 -5.27
CA ASP A 175 -11.43 5.65 -5.45
C ASP A 175 -9.95 5.80 -5.06
N GLY A 176 -9.44 4.96 -4.17
CA GLY A 176 -8.03 4.92 -3.81
C GLY A 176 -7.72 4.09 -2.56
N VAL A 177 -6.50 4.25 -2.05
CA VAL A 177 -6.04 3.67 -0.79
C VAL A 177 -5.78 4.79 0.20
N GLN A 178 -6.45 4.77 1.34
CA GLN A 178 -6.12 5.65 2.44
C GLN A 178 -4.98 5.03 3.24
N ILE A 179 -3.99 5.85 3.61
CA ILE A 179 -2.85 5.43 4.42
C ILE A 179 -2.86 6.14 5.78
N GLN A 180 -2.46 5.43 6.83
CA GLN A 180 -2.35 5.97 8.18
C GLN A 180 -0.98 5.63 8.78
N MET A 181 -0.31 6.62 9.35
CA MET A 181 1.02 6.44 9.94
C MET A 181 0.99 5.39 11.06
N ALA A 182 1.92 4.44 11.00
CA ALA A 182 1.99 3.29 11.90
C ALA A 182 3.27 3.25 12.75
N GLY A 183 4.31 4.01 12.36
CA GLY A 183 5.60 4.08 13.05
C GLY A 183 6.76 4.04 12.07
N ASP A 184 7.97 3.78 12.55
CA ASP A 184 9.22 3.72 11.77
C ASP A 184 9.88 2.33 11.81
N ASN A 185 9.27 1.37 12.51
CA ASN A 185 9.74 -0.01 12.61
C ASN A 185 9.20 -0.88 11.48
N TYR A 186 9.98 -1.87 11.06
CA TYR A 186 9.47 -2.95 10.22
C TYR A 186 8.32 -3.68 10.92
N ALA A 187 7.34 -4.14 10.14
CA ALA A 187 6.17 -4.83 10.65
C ALA A 187 6.23 -6.35 10.43
N ALA A 188 7.12 -6.84 9.55
CA ALA A 188 7.40 -8.26 9.38
C ALA A 188 8.87 -8.48 9.03
N TRP A 189 9.38 -9.69 9.24
CA TRP A 189 10.66 -10.07 8.62
C TRP A 189 10.48 -10.18 7.10
N ALA A 190 9.53 -10.99 6.64
CA ALA A 190 9.06 -10.98 5.26
C ALA A 190 7.54 -11.19 5.19
N TYR A 191 6.92 -10.64 4.16
CA TYR A 191 5.54 -10.91 3.76
C TYR A 191 5.47 -12.08 2.77
N THR A 192 4.44 -12.91 2.89
CA THR A 192 4.24 -14.14 2.09
C THR A 192 3.03 -14.05 1.20
#